data_AF-A0A7C3P8L9-F1
#
_entry.id   AF-A0A7C3P8L9-F1
#
_cell.length_a   1.000
_cell.length_b   1.000
_cell.length_c   1.000
_cell.angle_alpha   90.00
_cell.angle_beta   90.00
_cell.angle_gamma   90.00
#
_symmetry.space_group_name_H-M   'P 1'
#
loop_
_entity.id
_entity.type
_entity.pdbx_description
1 polymer ?
#
loop_
_entity_poly.entity_id
_entity_poly.type
_entity_poly.pdbx_seq_one_letter_code
_entity_poly.pdbx_strand_id
1 'polypeptide(L)'
;MASGHILGIINVDGALDITRLVLAAGLVYAGFIDQSERTSQVMLTVVGMLYLGIAVAGLISPTLGGLLPSGLTGFDIAFHIVTGGAALAMAVVQEKDLPHSSVQS
;
A
#
# COMPACT_ATOMS: atom_id res chain seq x y z
N MET A 1 -22.81 -18.19 -12.17
CA MET A 1 -22.38 -17.29 -11.08
C MET A 1 -21.17 -17.94 -10.42
N ALA A 2 -20.01 -17.80 -11.04
CA ALA A 2 -18.80 -18.51 -10.63
C ALA A 2 -17.95 -17.58 -9.74
N SER A 3 -18.05 -17.84 -8.44
CA SER A 3 -17.03 -17.72 -7.40
C SER A 3 -15.97 -16.62 -7.57
N GLY A 4 -16.19 -15.47 -6.94
CA GLY A 4 -15.20 -14.39 -6.72
C GLY A 4 -14.05 -14.75 -5.76
N HIS A 5 -13.70 -16.03 -5.66
CA HIS A 5 -12.61 -16.54 -4.85
C HIS A 5 -11.88 -17.61 -5.68
N ILE A 6 -10.64 -17.33 -6.09
CA ILE A 6 -9.88 -18.27 -6.92
C ILE A 6 -9.46 -19.54 -6.16
N LEU A 7 -9.60 -19.60 -4.83
CA LEU A 7 -9.34 -20.82 -4.04
C LEU A 7 -9.93 -20.79 -2.62
N GLY A 8 -10.83 -19.85 -2.30
CA GLY A 8 -11.29 -19.60 -0.92
C GLY A 8 -10.25 -18.93 -0.01
N ILE A 9 -9.09 -18.54 -0.56
CA ILE A 9 -7.96 -17.92 0.17
C ILE A 9 -7.70 -16.48 -0.30
N ILE A 10 -8.17 -16.10 -1.49
CA ILE A 10 -7.88 -14.79 -2.11
C ILE A 10 -9.21 -14.18 -2.55
N ASN A 11 -9.51 -12.97 -2.07
CA ASN A 11 -10.63 -12.15 -2.52
C ASN A 11 -10.34 -11.55 -3.90
N VAL A 12 -11.30 -11.64 -4.82
CA VAL A 12 -11.21 -10.96 -6.12
C VAL A 12 -12.14 -9.75 -6.10
N ASP A 13 -11.64 -8.63 -5.59
CA ASP A 13 -12.34 -7.35 -5.61
C ASP A 13 -11.73 -6.46 -6.71
N GLY A 14 -12.51 -6.23 -7.77
CA GLY A 14 -12.06 -5.46 -8.93
C GLY A 14 -11.69 -4.01 -8.63
N ALA A 15 -12.34 -3.36 -7.65
CA ALA A 15 -12.02 -1.97 -7.30
C ALA A 15 -10.68 -1.87 -6.56
N LEU A 16 -10.43 -2.82 -5.67
CA LEU A 16 -9.20 -2.91 -4.91
C LEU A 16 -8.02 -3.32 -5.81
N ASP A 17 -8.25 -4.21 -6.76
CA ASP A 17 -7.24 -4.61 -7.75
C ASP A 17 -6.86 -3.45 -8.70
N ILE A 18 -7.82 -2.63 -9.15
CA ILE A 18 -7.53 -1.43 -9.95
C ILE A 18 -6.68 -0.46 -9.15
N THR A 19 -7.01 -0.24 -7.88
CA THR A 19 -6.25 0.66 -7.00
C THR A 19 -4.81 0.17 -6.84
N ARG A 20 -4.62 -1.13 -6.62
CA ARG A 20 -3.29 -1.75 -6.53
C ARG A 20 -2.51 -1.60 -7.83
N LEU A 21 -3.15 -1.77 -8.98
CA LEU A 21 -2.52 -1.59 -10.28
C LEU A 21 -2.02 -0.15 -10.46
N VAL A 22 -2.82 0.85 -10.09
CA VAL A 22 -2.44 2.26 -10.14
C VAL A 22 -1.25 2.55 -9.22
N LEU A 23 -1.27 2.04 -7.98
CA LEU A 23 -0.18 2.21 -7.04
C LEU A 23 1.11 1.52 -7.50
N ALA A 24 1.01 0.32 -8.07
CA ALA A 24 2.14 -0.39 -8.65
C ALA A 24 2.74 0.38 -9.83
N ALA A 25 1.90 0.89 -10.73
CA ALA A 25 2.35 1.74 -11.83
C ALA A 25 3.03 3.02 -11.32
N GLY A 26 2.50 3.64 -10.27
CA GLY A 26 3.11 4.80 -9.61
C GLY A 26 4.48 4.50 -9.02
N LEU A 27 4.64 3.36 -8.33
CA LEU A 27 5.93 2.92 -7.79
C LEU A 27 6.94 2.58 -8.90
N VAL A 28 6.50 1.93 -9.98
CA VAL A 28 7.36 1.66 -11.13
C VAL A 28 7.83 2.97 -11.77
N TYR A 29 6.91 3.93 -11.95
CA TYR A 29 7.27 5.24 -12.47
C TYR A 29 8.27 5.96 -11.55
N ALA A 30 8.01 5.98 -10.24
CA ALA A 30 8.89 6.61 -9.26
C ALA A 30 10.28 5.96 -9.21
N GLY A 31 10.34 4.62 -9.20
CA GLY A 31 11.59 3.88 -9.03
C GLY A 31 12.41 3.69 -10.31
N PHE A 32 11.80 3.78 -11.50
CA PHE A 32 12.50 3.51 -12.76
C PHE A 32 12.50 4.66 -13.76
N ILE A 33 11.49 5.55 -13.74
CA ILE A 33 11.33 6.59 -14.77
C ILE A 33 11.77 7.96 -14.25
N ASP A 34 11.07 8.53 -13.26
CA ASP A 34 11.42 9.85 -12.72
C ASP A 34 12.67 9.76 -11.83
N GLN A 35 12.80 8.67 -11.05
CA GLN A 35 13.91 8.41 -10.12
C GLN A 35 14.25 9.55 -9.16
N SER A 36 13.38 10.57 -9.05
CA SER A 36 13.58 11.63 -8.11
C SER A 36 13.29 11.12 -6.70
N GLU A 37 14.14 11.52 -5.77
CA GLU A 37 14.05 11.12 -4.36
C GLU A 37 12.71 11.57 -3.77
N ARG A 38 12.25 12.78 -4.13
CA ARG A 38 10.96 13.30 -3.69
C ARG A 38 9.78 12.49 -4.24
N THR A 39 9.77 12.11 -5.52
CA THR A 39 8.68 11.30 -6.09
C THR A 39 8.67 9.90 -5.46
N SER A 40 9.84 9.32 -5.24
CA SER A 40 9.99 8.01 -4.58
C SER A 40 9.49 8.05 -3.13
N GLN A 41 9.92 9.04 -2.34
CA GLN A 41 9.50 9.21 -0.96
C GLN A 41 7.97 9.44 -0.85
N VAL A 42 7.40 10.28 -1.72
CA VAL A 42 5.95 10.54 -1.75
C VAL A 42 5.20 9.26 -2.08
N MET A 43 5.60 8.51 -3.11
CA MET A 43 4.92 7.28 -3.50
C MET A 43 5.03 6.19 -2.43
N LEU A 44 6.20 6.01 -1.83
CA LEU A 44 6.39 5.08 -0.72
C LEU A 44 5.52 5.45 0.50
N THR A 45 5.42 6.74 0.82
CA THR A 45 4.57 7.23 1.91
C THR A 45 3.09 6.97 1.62
N VAL A 46 2.62 7.30 0.42
CA VAL A 46 1.22 7.09 -0.01
C VAL A 46 0.87 5.61 0.01
N VAL A 47 1.69 4.76 -0.61
CA VAL A 47 1.48 3.30 -0.63
C VAL A 47 1.46 2.73 0.79
N GLY A 48 2.43 3.13 1.60
CA GLY A 48 2.56 2.70 2.99
C GLY A 48 1.33 3.02 3.82
N MET A 49 0.88 4.28 3.78
CA MET A 49 -0.31 4.75 4.49
C MET A 49 -1.59 4.05 4.02
N LEU A 50 -1.77 3.88 2.70
CA LEU A 50 -2.97 3.24 2.16
C LEU A 50 -3.05 1.77 2.55
N TYR A 51 -1.95 1.02 2.43
CA TYR A 51 -1.95 -0.40 2.76
C TYR A 51 -2.14 -0.63 4.25
N LEU A 52 -1.48 0.15 5.12
CA LEU A 52 -1.72 0.06 6.56
C LEU A 52 -3.14 0.49 6.93
N GLY A 53 -3.68 1.53 6.30
CA GLY A 53 -5.06 1.96 6.48
C GLY A 53 -6.07 0.84 6.17
N ILE A 54 -5.86 0.12 5.07
CA ILE A 54 -6.69 -1.04 4.68
C ILE A 54 -6.55 -2.17 5.70
N ALA A 55 -5.33 -2.48 6.15
CA ALA A 55 -5.10 -3.50 7.17
C ALA A 55 -5.80 -3.16 8.50
N VAL A 56 -5.65 -1.92 8.97
CA VAL A 56 -6.31 -1.43 10.19
C VAL A 56 -7.83 -1.48 10.05
N ALA A 57 -8.37 -1.05 8.91
CA ALA A 57 -9.80 -1.14 8.65
C ALA A 57 -10.31 -2.60 8.68
N GLY A 58 -9.56 -3.54 8.09
CA GLY A 58 -9.86 -4.97 8.13
C GLY A 58 -9.78 -5.60 9.52
N LEU A 59 -8.90 -5.09 10.39
CA LEU A 59 -8.78 -5.53 11.80
C LEU A 59 -9.92 -4.97 12.67
N ILE A 60 -10.34 -3.72 12.44
CA ILE A 60 -11.39 -3.06 13.23
C ILE A 60 -12.77 -3.65 12.93
N SER A 61 -13.02 -4.06 11.69
CA SER A 61 -14.31 -4.62 11.32
C SER A 61 -14.17 -5.78 10.33
N PRO A 62 -14.44 -7.03 10.77
CA PRO A 62 -14.51 -8.20 9.89
C PRO A 62 -15.53 -8.06 8.76
N THR A 63 -16.44 -7.09 8.87
CA THR A 63 -17.55 -6.83 7.93
C THR A 63 -17.60 -5.40 7.40
N LEU A 64 -16.61 -4.54 7.70
CA LEU A 64 -16.59 -3.10 7.35
C LEU A 64 -17.98 -2.44 7.39
N GLY A 65 -18.67 -2.55 8.53
CA GLY A 65 -19.99 -1.92 8.71
C GLY A 65 -21.17 -2.62 8.00
N GLY A 66 -21.03 -3.87 7.57
CA GLY A 66 -22.13 -4.69 7.07
C GLY A 66 -22.48 -4.52 5.59
N LEU A 67 -21.68 -3.78 4.82
CA LEU A 67 -21.90 -3.55 3.38
C LEU A 67 -21.25 -4.62 2.48
N LEU A 68 -20.22 -5.33 2.97
CA LEU A 68 -19.60 -6.48 2.29
C LEU A 68 -19.11 -7.49 3.35
N PRO A 69 -19.29 -8.82 3.18
CA PRO A 69 -18.37 -9.76 3.80
C PRO A 69 -17.00 -9.36 3.28
N SER A 70 -16.11 -8.87 4.14
CA SER A 70 -14.94 -8.09 3.73
C SER A 70 -14.09 -8.75 2.64
N GLY A 71 -14.19 -10.08 2.48
CA GLY A 71 -13.48 -10.86 1.48
C GLY A 71 -11.99 -10.95 1.80
N LEU A 72 -11.42 -9.91 2.40
CA LEU A 72 -10.11 -9.83 3.01
C LEU A 72 -9.92 -10.99 3.99
N THR A 73 -9.10 -11.93 3.56
CA THR A 73 -8.65 -13.03 4.40
C THR A 73 -7.58 -12.55 5.37
N GLY A 74 -7.28 -13.34 6.41
CA GLY A 74 -6.16 -13.05 7.31
C GLY A 74 -4.82 -12.94 6.56
N PHE A 75 -4.68 -13.64 5.43
CA PHE A 75 -3.54 -13.50 4.53
C PHE A 75 -3.48 -12.12 3.88
N ASP A 76 -4.62 -11.60 3.39
CA ASP A 76 -4.67 -10.26 2.82
C ASP A 76 -4.28 -9.20 3.86
N ILE A 77 -4.78 -9.31 5.09
CA ILE A 77 -4.41 -8.38 6.17
C ILE A 77 -2.91 -8.42 6.43
N ALA A 78 -2.32 -9.62 6.54
CA ALA A 78 -0.88 -9.79 6.73
C ALA A 78 -0.08 -9.19 5.57
N PHE A 79 -0.52 -9.41 4.32
CA PHE A 79 0.10 -8.84 3.13
C PHE A 79 0.08 -7.30 3.15
N HIS A 80 -1.05 -6.71 3.55
CA HIS A 80 -1.17 -5.24 3.66
C HIS A 80 -0.26 -4.67 4.76
N ILE A 81 -0.16 -5.35 5.91
CA ILE A 81 0.74 -4.94 7.00
C ILE A 81 2.20 -4.98 6.55
N VAL A 82 2.64 -6.10 5.97
CA VAL A 82 4.04 -6.27 5.54
C VAL A 82 4.40 -5.27 4.45
N THR A 83 3.56 -5.16 3.42
CA THR A 83 3.83 -4.28 2.28
C THR A 83 3.77 -2.81 2.70
N GLY A 84 2.75 -2.42 3.46
CA GLY A 84 2.61 -1.05 3.94
C GLY A 84 3.72 -0.63 4.91
N GLY A 85 4.09 -1.54 5.83
CA GLY A 85 5.20 -1.35 6.75
C GLY A 85 6.55 -1.23 6.05
N ALA A 86 6.82 -2.09 5.06
CA ALA A 86 8.04 -2.02 4.26
C ALA A 86 8.12 -0.70 3.47
N ALA A 87 7.02 -0.27 2.84
CA ALA A 87 6.99 0.99 2.10
C ALA A 87 7.26 2.21 2.99
N LEU A 88 6.62 2.30 4.17
CA LEU A 88 6.92 3.38 5.12
C LEU A 88 8.35 3.32 5.67
N ALA A 89 8.85 2.14 5.99
CA ALA A 89 10.23 1.98 6.46
C ALA A 89 11.22 2.52 5.41
N MET A 90 11.00 2.21 4.13
CA MET A 90 11.81 2.72 3.03
C MET A 90 11.66 4.24 2.85
N ALA A 91 10.46 4.79 3.01
CA ALA A 91 10.25 6.24 2.95
C ALA A 91 11.04 6.99 4.04
N VAL A 92 11.05 6.44 5.26
CA VAL A 92 11.82 7.00 6.40
C VAL A 92 13.32 6.85 6.20
N VAL A 93 13.78 5.76 5.58
CA VAL A 93 15.20 5.61 5.22
C VAL A 93 15.61 6.65 4.20
N GLN A 94 14.82 6.85 3.12
CA GLN A 94 15.11 7.88 2.12
C GLN A 94 15.11 9.29 2.72
N GLU A 95 14.19 9.60 3.64
CA GLU A 95 14.17 10.91 4.31
C GLU A 95 15.48 11.23 5.04
N LYS A 96 16.16 10.22 5.59
CA LYS A 96 17.43 10.39 6.29
C LYS A 96 18.60 10.65 5.34
N ASP A 97 18.50 10.22 4.09
CA ASP A 97 19.54 10.37 3.08
C ASP A 97 19.49 11.74 2.38
N LEU A 98 18.40 12.49 2.55
CA LEU A 98 18.28 13.87 2.07
C LEU A 98 19.30 14.79 2.78
N PRO A 99 20.27 15.39 2.06
CA PRO A 99 21.25 16.24 2.69
C PRO A 99 20.60 17.53 3.22
N HIS A 100 20.61 17.72 4.54
CA HIS A 100 20.29 19.00 5.21
C HIS A 100 21.34 20.11 4.95
N SER A 101 22.02 20.11 3.80
CA SER A 101 23.10 21.07 3.49
C SER A 101 22.61 22.25 2.66
N SER A 102 22.26 23.36 3.32
CA SER A 102 22.59 24.76 2.91
C SER A 102 21.79 25.84 3.66
N VAL A 103 21.73 25.75 5.00
CA VAL A 103 21.49 26.95 5.82
C VAL A 103 22.63 27.04 6.85
N GLN A 104 23.82 27.37 6.36
CA GLN A 104 24.81 28.07 7.18
C GLN A 104 25.02 29.43 6.52
N SER A 105 24.60 30.44 7.27
CA SER A 105 24.70 31.88 6.99
C SER A 105 26.13 32.38 7.03
#